data_AF-A0A7S6MYA6-F1
#
_entry.id   AF-A0A7S6MYA6-F1
#
_cell.length_a   1.000
_cell.length_b   1.000
_cell.length_c   1.000
_cell.angle_alpha   90.00
_cell.angle_beta   90.00
_cell.angle_gamma   90.00
#
_symmetry.space_group_name_H-M   'P 1'
#
loop_
_entity.id
_entity.type
_entity.pdbx_description
1 polymer ?
#
loop_
_entity_poly.entity_id
_entity_poly.type
_entity_poly.pdbx_seq_one_letter_code
_entity_poly.pdbx_strand_id
1 'polypeptide(L)'
;MIQIILFFVLLLASNLMQAEVRYVSKTGSSTPPYTSPETASDSIKKCIDISNPGDTIFIKNGIYSEELRITKKLYFIGEGADSTIIARSSNPTVLRFERGGLMDGISIINQTTDLGTHAVYPIIPLSDTLIIINCKLYAKSGCIAMSNGHLIVENCYLKGGAFIGTLGLSPESSIFLKNNISFQEKYLATFSTHATILNNLFYSKESIIYLQNNAPHLVANNICISENNTVGTGIKGLGVTFLNNLVSGYFEWGGIGLHLHGVIKNNIVINSHTGVTGAHPDGYPTDYVVKYNNFYRPINTYRNMLPDNTNIDVFPMFNSEQEGDFRLQKYSPLIDAGDPAILDLDGTRSDIGPYGGPYGMVYEYEDRPPLPPVMVSFNRTRTSVMLFWRKNQERDLTDYRIYADTTSAGFSMADSLLVGQTQDTTFTLPLPDSGRVYYYRISARDSIGNESALSNTLTLVMTSIEEQTERITPGQSGLAGNYPNPFNPTTTIVYRLAERSYVKLYIYTLKGELYDLRVNEEQQPGEYRYLFNPKEKGTMSDLASGAYFYMLETKGSETGKIMRDTGKMLLMK
;
A
#
# COMPACT_ATOMS: atom_id res chain seq x y z
N MET A 1 35.00 1.55 -2.91
CA MET A 1 36.04 0.49 -2.81
C MET A 1 37.20 0.84 -1.87
N ILE A 2 37.50 2.13 -1.60
CA ILE A 2 38.59 2.53 -0.69
C ILE A 2 38.13 2.76 0.77
N GLN A 3 36.83 2.89 1.05
CA GLN A 3 36.31 3.06 2.43
C GLN A 3 36.08 1.76 3.21
N ILE A 4 36.07 0.60 2.56
CA ILE A 4 35.90 -0.72 3.24
C ILE A 4 37.21 -1.18 3.89
N ILE A 5 38.36 -0.64 3.45
CA ILE A 5 39.69 -1.01 3.96
C ILE A 5 40.01 -0.33 5.30
N LEU A 6 39.36 0.82 5.62
CA LEU A 6 39.70 1.60 6.81
C LEU A 6 39.10 1.05 8.11
N PHE A 7 38.09 0.18 8.05
CA PHE A 7 37.46 -0.41 9.24
C PHE A 7 38.23 -1.61 9.83
N PHE A 8 39.20 -2.17 9.09
CA PHE A 8 39.99 -3.32 9.53
C PHE A 8 41.20 -2.98 10.41
N VAL A 9 41.56 -1.70 10.57
CA VAL A 9 42.84 -1.29 11.20
C VAL A 9 42.75 -1.04 12.71
N LEU A 10 41.56 -0.98 13.32
CA LEU A 10 41.40 -0.58 14.74
C LEU A 10 41.24 -1.72 15.75
N LEU A 11 41.50 -2.97 15.36
CA LEU A 11 41.35 -4.16 16.22
C LEU A 11 42.69 -4.88 16.45
N LEU A 12 43.70 -4.15 16.92
CA LEU A 12 45.01 -4.71 17.28
C LEU A 12 45.48 -4.16 18.63
N ALA A 13 44.92 -4.67 19.72
CA ALA A 13 45.62 -4.71 21.01
C ALA A 13 45.00 -5.77 21.94
N SER A 14 45.74 -6.89 22.07
CA SER A 14 45.75 -7.92 23.12
C SER A 14 45.36 -9.34 22.66
N ASN A 15 46.39 -10.20 22.60
CA ASN A 15 46.38 -11.64 22.28
C ASN A 15 45.63 -12.04 20.99
N LEU A 16 46.25 -11.78 19.84
CA LEU A 16 45.75 -12.27 18.55
C LEU A 16 45.81 -13.80 18.47
N MET A 17 44.68 -14.45 18.72
CA MET A 17 44.32 -15.55 17.84
C MET A 17 44.19 -14.95 16.44
N GLN A 18 45.09 -15.32 15.53
CA GLN A 18 45.02 -14.92 14.13
C GLN A 18 43.72 -15.52 13.56
N ALA A 19 42.74 -14.67 13.26
CA ALA A 19 41.51 -15.09 12.59
C ALA A 19 41.87 -15.72 11.24
N GLU A 20 41.39 -16.95 11.01
CA GLU A 20 41.68 -17.71 9.81
C GLU A 20 40.51 -17.65 8.83
N VAL A 21 40.82 -17.66 7.53
CA VAL A 21 39.80 -17.83 6.49
C VAL A 21 39.71 -19.31 6.16
N ARG A 22 38.51 -19.86 6.28
CA ARG A 22 38.19 -21.24 5.95
C ARG A 22 37.19 -21.31 4.82
N TYR A 23 37.26 -22.37 4.03
CA TYR A 23 36.48 -22.55 2.81
C TYR A 23 35.55 -23.75 2.93
N VAL A 24 34.34 -23.61 2.40
CA VAL A 24 33.34 -24.68 2.29
C VAL A 24 32.92 -24.83 0.83
N SER A 25 32.83 -26.06 0.34
CA SER A 25 32.36 -26.41 -1.01
C SER A 25 31.67 -27.77 -0.99
N LYS A 26 30.62 -27.95 -1.78
CA LYS A 26 29.93 -29.26 -1.94
C LYS A 26 30.86 -30.39 -2.42
N THR A 27 31.94 -30.05 -3.11
CA THR A 27 32.95 -30.99 -3.61
C THR A 27 34.21 -31.00 -2.74
N GLY A 28 34.14 -30.43 -1.54
CA GLY A 28 35.25 -30.35 -0.60
C GLY A 28 35.63 -31.70 0.03
N SER A 29 36.48 -31.63 1.05
CA SER A 29 36.94 -32.77 1.84
C SER A 29 36.26 -32.82 3.21
N SER A 30 36.12 -34.03 3.74
CA SER A 30 35.75 -34.28 5.14
C SER A 30 36.87 -34.01 6.13
N THR A 31 38.12 -33.79 5.68
CA THR A 31 39.30 -33.65 6.56
C THR A 31 39.86 -32.22 6.53
N PRO A 32 40.18 -31.60 7.69
CA PRO A 32 40.85 -30.29 7.76
C PRO A 32 42.16 -30.25 6.94
N PRO A 33 42.70 -29.06 6.61
CA PRO A 33 42.60 -27.80 7.38
C PRO A 33 41.47 -26.84 6.96
N TYR A 34 40.88 -27.02 5.77
CA TYR A 34 39.89 -26.11 5.18
C TYR A 34 40.37 -24.67 4.94
N THR A 35 41.68 -24.42 4.89
CA THR A 35 42.28 -23.07 4.83
C THR A 35 42.57 -22.58 3.42
N SER A 36 42.24 -23.38 2.41
CA SER A 36 42.28 -23.00 0.99
C SER A 36 41.08 -23.56 0.23
N PRO A 37 40.74 -23.03 -0.96
CA PRO A 37 39.69 -23.60 -1.80
C PRO A 37 39.90 -25.08 -2.16
N GLU A 38 41.14 -25.52 -2.32
CA GLU A 38 41.51 -26.91 -2.64
C GLU A 38 41.32 -27.85 -1.44
N THR A 39 41.43 -27.29 -0.24
CA THR A 39 41.25 -28.04 1.01
C THR A 39 39.87 -27.80 1.62
N ALA A 40 38.94 -27.14 0.91
CA ALA A 40 37.64 -26.71 1.46
C ALA A 40 36.86 -27.85 2.12
N SER A 41 36.08 -27.54 3.15
CA SER A 41 35.22 -28.49 3.84
C SER A 41 34.03 -28.89 2.96
N ASP A 42 33.63 -30.16 3.01
CA ASP A 42 32.39 -30.66 2.39
C ASP A 42 31.11 -30.32 3.18
N SER A 43 31.24 -29.73 4.37
CA SER A 43 30.14 -29.39 5.28
C SER A 43 30.42 -28.09 6.02
N ILE A 44 29.41 -27.23 6.11
CA ILE A 44 29.51 -25.98 6.89
C ILE A 44 29.72 -26.32 8.36
N LYS A 45 29.00 -27.32 8.87
CA LYS A 45 29.13 -27.77 10.26
C LYS A 45 30.54 -28.23 10.61
N LYS A 46 31.18 -29.07 9.78
CA LYS A 46 32.56 -29.52 10.04
C LYS A 46 33.54 -28.35 10.07
N CYS A 47 33.34 -27.36 9.19
CA CYS A 47 34.14 -26.14 9.20
C CYS A 47 33.95 -25.32 10.49
N ILE A 48 32.71 -25.14 10.97
CA ILE A 48 32.40 -24.46 12.24
C ILE A 48 33.06 -25.17 13.43
N ASP A 49 33.01 -26.50 13.46
CA ASP A 49 33.49 -27.30 14.58
C ASP A 49 35.00 -27.05 14.84
N ILE A 50 35.81 -26.90 13.78
CA ILE A 50 37.25 -26.59 13.90
C ILE A 50 37.59 -25.10 14.01
N SER A 51 36.66 -24.20 13.67
CA SER A 51 36.93 -22.76 13.58
C SER A 51 37.19 -22.14 14.96
N ASN A 52 38.06 -21.14 15.03
CA ASN A 52 38.25 -20.32 16.23
C ASN A 52 37.32 -19.11 16.22
N PRO A 53 36.98 -18.52 17.40
CA PRO A 53 36.30 -17.24 17.43
C PRO A 53 37.09 -16.19 16.64
N GLY A 54 36.42 -15.49 15.73
CA GLY A 54 37.04 -14.54 14.80
C GLY A 54 37.20 -15.07 13.38
N ASP A 55 37.19 -16.38 13.17
CA ASP A 55 37.38 -16.98 11.83
C ASP A 55 36.26 -16.57 10.85
N THR A 56 36.66 -16.48 9.58
CA THR A 56 35.74 -16.28 8.45
C THR A 56 35.53 -17.58 7.71
N ILE A 57 34.29 -17.94 7.43
CA ILE A 57 33.90 -19.12 6.65
C ILE A 57 33.33 -18.64 5.32
N PHE A 58 34.10 -18.85 4.25
CA PHE A 58 33.70 -18.60 2.88
C PHE A 58 32.98 -19.82 2.30
N ILE A 59 31.73 -19.64 1.87
CA ILE A 59 30.86 -20.73 1.43
C ILE A 59 30.61 -20.60 -0.08
N LYS A 60 31.18 -21.53 -0.84
CA LYS A 60 30.95 -21.63 -2.28
C LYS A 60 29.49 -21.90 -2.62
N ASN A 61 29.10 -21.54 -3.82
CA ASN A 61 27.79 -21.82 -4.38
C ASN A 61 27.41 -23.31 -4.22
N GLY A 62 26.17 -23.54 -3.81
CA GLY A 62 25.63 -24.85 -3.56
C GLY A 62 24.44 -24.84 -2.61
N ILE A 63 23.73 -25.96 -2.58
CA ILE A 63 22.64 -26.20 -1.63
C ILE A 63 23.18 -27.09 -0.50
N TYR A 64 23.24 -26.51 0.70
CA TYR A 64 23.71 -27.14 1.92
C TYR A 64 22.52 -27.48 2.80
N SER A 65 22.27 -28.78 2.96
CA SER A 65 21.14 -29.29 3.76
C SER A 65 21.59 -29.54 5.20
N GLU A 66 21.86 -28.47 5.94
CA GLU A 66 22.44 -28.52 7.28
C GLU A 66 21.66 -27.67 8.28
N GLU A 67 21.71 -28.05 9.55
CA GLU A 67 21.31 -27.20 10.67
C GLU A 67 22.55 -26.75 11.41
N LEU A 68 22.64 -25.45 11.64
CA LEU A 68 23.84 -24.84 12.16
C LEU A 68 23.55 -24.20 13.50
N ARG A 69 24.30 -24.65 14.52
CA ARG A 69 24.37 -24.01 15.84
C ARG A 69 25.74 -23.34 15.95
N ILE A 70 25.74 -22.01 15.97
CA ILE A 70 26.93 -21.17 15.94
C ILE A 70 27.22 -20.71 17.37
N THR A 71 28.13 -21.40 18.05
CA THR A 71 28.48 -21.16 19.47
C THR A 71 29.69 -20.23 19.64
N LYS A 72 30.31 -19.80 18.53
CA LYS A 72 31.51 -18.97 18.47
C LYS A 72 31.19 -17.72 17.65
N LYS A 73 31.86 -16.60 17.92
CA LYS A 73 31.75 -15.41 17.07
C LYS A 73 32.42 -15.68 15.73
N LEU A 74 31.65 -15.86 14.66
CA LEU A 74 32.13 -16.26 13.32
C LEU A 74 31.53 -15.35 12.24
N TYR A 75 32.22 -15.27 11.10
CA TYR A 75 31.80 -14.49 9.94
C TYR A 75 31.54 -15.41 8.75
N PHE A 76 30.31 -15.45 8.24
CA PHE A 76 29.92 -16.28 7.10
C PHE A 76 29.77 -15.41 5.85
N ILE A 77 30.45 -15.78 4.76
CA ILE A 77 30.40 -15.07 3.48
C ILE A 77 30.05 -16.09 2.39
N GLY A 78 28.87 -15.94 1.77
CA GLY A 78 28.50 -16.69 0.59
C GLY A 78 29.04 -16.08 -0.70
N GLU A 79 29.30 -16.89 -1.72
CA GLU A 79 29.63 -16.42 -3.08
C GLU A 79 28.49 -15.60 -3.70
N GLY A 80 27.25 -15.82 -3.27
CA GLY A 80 26.10 -14.98 -3.63
C GLY A 80 24.80 -15.53 -3.09
N ALA A 81 23.88 -14.65 -2.69
CA ALA A 81 22.64 -15.08 -2.04
C ALA A 81 21.73 -15.88 -2.99
N ASP A 82 21.87 -15.75 -4.31
CA ASP A 82 21.09 -16.55 -5.27
C ASP A 82 21.57 -18.00 -5.42
N SER A 83 22.78 -18.31 -4.94
CA SER A 83 23.47 -19.56 -5.26
C SER A 83 24.11 -20.25 -4.05
N THR A 84 24.41 -19.54 -2.97
CA THR A 84 24.79 -20.10 -1.67
C THR A 84 23.55 -20.24 -0.80
N ILE A 85 22.99 -21.46 -0.76
CA ILE A 85 21.70 -21.75 -0.12
C ILE A 85 21.90 -22.72 1.03
N ILE A 86 21.43 -22.36 2.22
CA ILE A 86 21.34 -23.24 3.37
C ILE A 86 19.85 -23.54 3.61
N ALA A 87 19.47 -24.81 3.50
CA ALA A 87 18.06 -25.20 3.57
C ALA A 87 17.85 -26.37 4.53
N ARG A 88 16.74 -26.38 5.28
CA ARG A 88 16.31 -27.60 5.99
C ARG A 88 14.79 -27.68 6.21
N SER A 89 14.30 -28.91 6.37
CA SER A 89 12.88 -29.30 6.41
C SER A 89 12.42 -30.08 7.65
N SER A 90 13.26 -30.34 8.66
CA SER A 90 12.93 -31.31 9.74
C SER A 90 13.10 -30.86 11.20
N ASN A 91 13.57 -29.65 11.49
CA ASN A 91 13.77 -29.15 12.86
C ASN A 91 13.44 -27.65 12.90
N PRO A 92 13.26 -27.03 14.08
CA PRO A 92 12.54 -25.76 14.19
C PRO A 92 13.34 -24.53 13.74
N THR A 93 14.65 -24.62 13.53
CA THR A 93 15.46 -23.46 13.11
C THR A 93 16.65 -23.90 12.26
N VAL A 94 16.89 -23.22 11.13
CA VAL A 94 18.01 -23.54 10.23
C VAL A 94 19.34 -23.03 10.81
N LEU A 95 19.41 -21.76 11.20
CA LEU A 95 20.59 -21.16 11.83
C LEU A 95 20.27 -20.63 13.23
N ARG A 96 20.96 -21.13 14.25
CA ARG A 96 20.93 -20.60 15.62
C ARG A 96 22.28 -19.97 15.96
N PHE A 97 22.28 -18.68 16.25
CA PHE A 97 23.46 -17.96 16.73
C PHE A 97 23.42 -17.82 18.25
N GLU A 98 24.48 -18.23 18.94
CA GLU A 98 24.64 -18.06 20.39
C GLU A 98 25.72 -17.03 20.75
N ARG A 99 26.42 -16.52 19.73
CA ARG A 99 27.35 -15.39 19.78
C ARG A 99 27.08 -14.48 18.57
N GLY A 100 27.54 -13.24 18.66
CA GLY A 100 27.50 -12.29 17.54
C GLY A 100 28.29 -12.78 16.32
N GLY A 101 28.32 -11.98 15.26
CA GLY A 101 29.00 -12.36 14.02
C GLY A 101 28.44 -11.67 12.80
N LEU A 102 28.71 -12.23 11.62
CA LEU A 102 28.24 -11.75 10.33
C LEU A 102 27.69 -12.89 9.50
N MET A 103 26.61 -12.62 8.76
CA MET A 103 26.15 -13.43 7.64
C MET A 103 25.96 -12.51 6.42
N ASP A 104 26.74 -12.74 5.38
CA ASP A 104 26.72 -11.94 4.14
C ASP A 104 26.50 -12.83 2.91
N GLY A 105 25.57 -12.45 2.04
CA GLY A 105 25.42 -13.07 0.73
C GLY A 105 24.92 -14.52 0.75
N ILE A 106 24.05 -14.89 1.70
CA ILE A 106 23.56 -16.26 1.87
C ILE A 106 22.02 -16.30 1.82
N SER A 107 21.47 -17.32 1.14
CA SER A 107 20.05 -17.64 1.19
C SER A 107 19.75 -18.69 2.25
N ILE A 108 18.74 -18.45 3.09
CA ILE A 108 18.23 -19.43 4.05
C ILE A 108 16.81 -19.82 3.66
N ILE A 109 16.55 -21.12 3.57
CA ILE A 109 15.21 -21.66 3.29
C ILE A 109 14.75 -22.54 4.44
N ASN A 110 13.69 -22.13 5.11
CA ASN A 110 12.97 -22.92 6.10
C ASN A 110 11.55 -23.25 5.60
N GLN A 111 11.27 -24.53 5.38
CA GLN A 111 9.97 -25.00 4.90
C GLN A 111 9.02 -25.46 6.03
N THR A 112 9.42 -25.39 7.29
CA THR A 112 8.59 -25.82 8.43
C THR A 112 7.44 -24.85 8.67
N THR A 113 6.26 -25.39 8.93
CA THR A 113 5.05 -24.62 9.26
C THR A 113 4.77 -24.52 10.75
N ASP A 114 5.57 -25.20 11.57
CA ASP A 114 5.37 -25.22 13.02
C ASP A 114 5.52 -23.82 13.60
N LEU A 115 4.65 -23.48 14.55
CA LEU A 115 4.69 -22.19 15.24
C LEU A 115 6.01 -22.06 16.02
N GLY A 116 6.62 -20.87 15.98
CA GLY A 116 7.90 -20.61 16.65
C GLY A 116 9.13 -21.14 15.91
N THR A 117 8.98 -21.48 14.63
CA THR A 117 10.11 -21.88 13.78
C THR A 117 10.63 -20.71 12.96
N HIS A 118 11.96 -20.63 12.81
CA HIS A 118 12.62 -19.47 12.21
C HIS A 118 13.70 -19.86 11.20
N ALA A 119 13.98 -19.03 10.19
CA ALA A 119 15.17 -19.23 9.35
C ALA A 119 16.43 -18.95 10.17
N VAL A 120 16.44 -17.84 10.92
CA VAL A 120 17.57 -17.42 11.76
C VAL A 120 17.08 -17.09 13.18
N TYR A 121 17.77 -17.60 14.20
CA TYR A 121 17.43 -17.39 15.61
C TYR A 121 18.66 -17.01 16.46
N PRO A 122 18.98 -15.71 16.58
CA PRO A 122 19.96 -15.19 17.54
C PRO A 122 19.48 -15.25 19.00
N ILE A 123 20.28 -15.90 19.83
CA ILE A 123 20.25 -15.85 21.29
C ILE A 123 21.65 -15.44 21.75
N ILE A 124 21.99 -14.17 21.56
CA ILE A 124 23.35 -13.68 21.77
C ILE A 124 23.43 -12.83 23.06
N PRO A 125 24.60 -12.74 23.72
CA PRO A 125 24.78 -11.86 24.86
C PRO A 125 24.55 -10.38 24.52
N LEU A 126 24.25 -9.55 25.52
CA LEU A 126 24.13 -8.08 25.34
C LEU A 126 25.43 -7.42 24.85
N SER A 127 26.59 -8.03 25.06
CA SER A 127 27.87 -7.53 24.53
C SER A 127 28.06 -7.79 23.03
N ASP A 128 27.18 -8.58 22.41
CA ASP A 128 27.38 -9.11 21.07
C ASP A 128 26.36 -8.51 20.08
N THR A 129 26.79 -8.41 18.83
CA THR A 129 25.97 -7.99 17.70
C THR A 129 26.01 -9.05 16.61
N LEU A 130 24.85 -9.41 16.07
CA LEU A 130 24.73 -10.18 14.84
C LEU A 130 24.39 -9.24 13.68
N ILE A 131 25.15 -9.34 12.60
CA ILE A 131 24.94 -8.56 11.37
C ILE A 131 24.51 -9.52 10.26
N ILE A 132 23.40 -9.23 9.59
CA ILE A 132 22.89 -9.99 8.45
C ILE A 132 22.75 -9.01 7.29
N ILE A 133 23.51 -9.23 6.21
CA ILE A 133 23.53 -8.33 5.05
C ILE A 133 23.44 -9.08 3.73
N ASN A 134 22.80 -8.47 2.74
CA ASN A 134 22.70 -9.01 1.37
C ASN A 134 22.16 -10.44 1.32
N CYS A 135 21.34 -10.84 2.30
CA CYS A 135 20.83 -12.20 2.43
C CYS A 135 19.39 -12.31 1.94
N LYS A 136 18.96 -13.54 1.61
CA LYS A 136 17.54 -13.82 1.33
C LYS A 136 17.02 -14.88 2.30
N LEU A 137 15.97 -14.55 3.04
CA LEU A 137 15.39 -15.44 4.05
C LEU A 137 13.98 -15.83 3.61
N TYR A 138 13.78 -17.12 3.39
CA TYR A 138 12.49 -17.70 3.03
C TYR A 138 12.05 -18.61 4.17
N ALA A 139 10.96 -18.29 4.85
CA ALA A 139 10.47 -19.08 5.97
C ALA A 139 8.95 -19.16 6.01
N LYS A 140 8.36 -20.36 6.03
CA LYS A 140 6.89 -20.49 6.11
C LYS A 140 6.30 -19.99 7.45
N SER A 141 7.06 -20.00 8.53
CA SER A 141 6.62 -19.57 9.88
C SER A 141 7.16 -18.19 10.26
N GLY A 142 8.48 -18.00 10.38
CA GLY A 142 9.08 -16.68 10.58
C GLY A 142 10.52 -16.58 10.06
N CYS A 143 10.92 -15.41 9.53
CA CYS A 143 12.28 -15.27 8.98
C CYS A 143 13.35 -15.17 10.07
N ILE A 144 13.20 -14.21 10.99
CA ILE A 144 14.15 -13.96 12.08
C ILE A 144 13.37 -13.84 13.38
N ALA A 145 13.86 -14.46 14.45
CA ALA A 145 13.46 -14.13 15.82
C ALA A 145 14.70 -13.92 16.68
N MET A 146 14.64 -13.02 17.66
CA MET A 146 15.79 -12.73 18.54
C MET A 146 15.35 -12.81 19.99
N SER A 147 16.23 -13.33 20.86
CA SER A 147 15.96 -13.41 22.31
C SER A 147 16.77 -12.44 23.16
N ASN A 148 17.95 -11.99 22.71
CA ASN A 148 18.77 -10.99 23.41
C ASN A 148 19.86 -10.41 22.47
N GLY A 149 20.43 -9.27 22.86
CA GLY A 149 21.57 -8.62 22.20
C GLY A 149 21.19 -7.65 21.09
N HIS A 150 22.10 -7.46 20.14
CA HIS A 150 21.96 -6.47 19.08
C HIS A 150 21.88 -7.12 17.69
N LEU A 151 20.91 -6.71 16.87
CA LEU A 151 20.73 -7.23 15.52
C LEU A 151 20.72 -6.10 14.50
N ILE A 152 21.51 -6.29 13.45
CA ILE A 152 21.54 -5.42 12.27
C ILE A 152 21.12 -6.28 11.07
N VAL A 153 20.09 -5.84 10.35
CA VAL A 153 19.64 -6.47 9.09
C VAL A 153 19.60 -5.40 8.01
N GLU A 154 20.44 -5.54 6.99
CA GLU A 154 20.54 -4.55 5.91
C GLU A 154 20.54 -5.20 4.52
N ASN A 155 19.88 -4.57 3.54
CA ASN A 155 19.81 -5.02 2.15
C ASN A 155 19.34 -6.48 2.00
N CYS A 156 18.44 -6.95 2.87
CA CYS A 156 17.95 -8.32 2.86
C CYS A 156 16.56 -8.43 2.23
N TYR A 157 16.29 -9.58 1.61
CA TYR A 157 14.96 -9.97 1.16
C TYR A 157 14.36 -10.99 2.12
N LEU A 158 13.19 -10.73 2.68
CA LEU A 158 12.55 -11.59 3.66
C LEU A 158 11.15 -11.96 3.17
N LYS A 159 10.85 -13.26 3.10
CA LYS A 159 9.56 -13.75 2.62
C LYS A 159 9.02 -14.90 3.45
N GLY A 160 7.77 -14.75 3.88
CA GLY A 160 6.94 -15.86 4.31
C GLY A 160 6.06 -15.52 5.52
N GLY A 161 6.01 -16.41 6.51
CA GLY A 161 5.22 -16.17 7.72
C GLY A 161 5.86 -15.10 8.61
N ALA A 162 5.03 -14.48 9.47
CA ALA A 162 5.34 -13.34 10.33
C ALA A 162 6.83 -13.17 10.67
N PHE A 163 7.37 -11.98 10.45
CA PHE A 163 8.67 -11.58 10.99
C PHE A 163 8.47 -11.30 12.49
N ILE A 164 8.52 -12.36 13.28
CA ILE A 164 8.24 -12.28 14.72
C ILE A 164 9.48 -11.78 15.43
N GLY A 165 9.41 -10.51 15.83
CA GLY A 165 10.38 -9.92 16.72
C GLY A 165 10.22 -10.44 18.16
N THR A 166 11.39 -10.64 18.77
CA THR A 166 11.69 -10.33 20.17
C THR A 166 10.75 -10.90 21.24
N LEU A 167 10.89 -12.19 21.54
CA LEU A 167 10.32 -12.76 22.77
C LEU A 167 11.20 -12.38 23.96
N GLY A 168 10.69 -11.53 24.86
CA GLY A 168 11.28 -11.31 26.18
C GLY A 168 12.66 -10.64 26.20
N LEU A 169 12.90 -9.66 25.31
CA LEU A 169 14.17 -8.95 25.28
C LEU A 169 14.42 -8.12 26.54
N SER A 170 15.69 -8.05 26.92
CA SER A 170 16.19 -6.98 27.78
C SER A 170 15.88 -5.61 27.15
N PRO A 171 15.50 -4.60 27.94
CA PRO A 171 15.40 -3.21 27.49
C PRO A 171 16.69 -2.67 26.83
N GLU A 172 17.84 -3.29 27.09
CA GLU A 172 19.15 -2.91 26.56
C GLU A 172 19.46 -3.46 25.16
N SER A 173 18.64 -4.39 24.65
CA SER A 173 18.80 -4.91 23.28
C SER A 173 18.53 -3.82 22.24
N SER A 174 18.94 -4.07 20.99
CA SER A 174 18.59 -3.15 19.90
C SER A 174 18.43 -3.85 18.57
N ILE A 175 17.59 -3.28 17.71
CA ILE A 175 17.38 -3.75 16.34
C ILE A 175 17.54 -2.59 15.37
N PHE A 176 18.33 -2.82 14.34
CA PHE A 176 18.51 -1.91 13.22
C PHE A 176 18.10 -2.61 11.92
N LEU A 177 17.06 -2.09 11.26
CA LEU A 177 16.59 -2.59 9.97
C LEU A 177 16.74 -1.51 8.92
N LYS A 178 17.49 -1.79 7.85
CA LYS A 178 17.69 -0.82 6.77
C LYS A 178 17.62 -1.43 5.37
N ASN A 179 16.96 -0.75 4.43
CA ASN A 179 16.95 -1.15 3.02
C ASN A 179 16.47 -2.59 2.76
N ASN A 180 15.65 -3.14 3.66
CA ASN A 180 15.13 -4.50 3.50
C ASN A 180 13.82 -4.49 2.72
N ILE A 181 13.56 -5.59 2.02
CA ILE A 181 12.28 -5.86 1.38
C ILE A 181 11.66 -7.05 2.09
N SER A 182 10.46 -6.86 2.66
CA SER A 182 9.78 -7.91 3.42
C SER A 182 8.37 -8.14 2.93
N PHE A 183 8.05 -9.38 2.58
CA PHE A 183 6.73 -9.85 2.19
C PHE A 183 6.21 -10.84 3.21
N GLN A 184 5.20 -10.45 3.98
CA GLN A 184 4.71 -11.23 5.10
C GLN A 184 3.23 -11.58 4.95
N GLU A 185 2.90 -12.83 5.26
CA GLU A 185 1.51 -13.30 5.30
C GLU A 185 0.77 -12.81 6.56
N LYS A 186 1.50 -12.28 7.55
CA LYS A 186 1.02 -11.83 8.87
C LYS A 186 1.83 -10.61 9.34
N TYR A 187 1.71 -10.24 10.63
CA TYR A 187 2.47 -9.17 11.29
C TYR A 187 3.96 -9.18 10.94
N LEU A 188 4.50 -8.01 10.65
CA LEU A 188 5.83 -7.86 10.10
C LEU A 188 6.87 -7.36 11.10
N ALA A 189 6.51 -6.77 12.23
CA ALA A 189 7.47 -6.64 13.31
C ALA A 189 6.85 -6.31 14.66
N THR A 190 7.18 -7.10 15.67
CA THR A 190 6.90 -6.80 17.07
C THR A 190 8.20 -6.51 17.80
N PHE A 191 8.42 -5.29 18.23
CA PHE A 191 9.65 -4.96 18.97
C PHE A 191 9.34 -4.55 20.40
N SER A 192 9.96 -5.25 21.34
CA SER A 192 9.93 -4.91 22.77
C SER A 192 11.26 -4.31 23.23
N THR A 193 12.00 -3.67 22.31
CA THR A 193 13.33 -3.08 22.52
C THR A 193 13.59 -1.91 21.58
N HIS A 194 14.65 -1.13 21.81
CA HIS A 194 15.01 0.00 20.93
C HIS A 194 15.14 -0.44 19.46
N ALA A 195 14.38 0.20 18.58
CA ALA A 195 14.34 -0.14 17.16
C ALA A 195 14.56 1.10 16.30
N THR A 196 15.47 0.98 15.33
CA THR A 196 15.69 1.94 14.26
C THR A 196 15.39 1.26 12.92
N ILE A 197 14.40 1.77 12.19
CA ILE A 197 13.83 1.14 11.00
C ILE A 197 13.82 2.17 9.87
N LEU A 198 14.70 2.00 8.88
CA LEU A 198 14.98 3.01 7.84
C LEU A 198 14.85 2.42 6.43
N ASN A 199 14.18 3.10 5.50
CA ASN A 199 14.22 2.76 4.08
C ASN A 199 13.79 1.32 3.73
N ASN A 200 12.90 0.71 4.52
CA ASN A 200 12.43 -0.64 4.24
C ASN A 200 11.14 -0.60 3.41
N LEU A 201 11.00 -1.58 2.51
CA LEU A 201 9.73 -1.91 1.86
C LEU A 201 9.08 -3.07 2.60
N PHE A 202 7.89 -2.80 3.09
CA PHE A 202 7.12 -3.67 3.93
C PHE A 202 5.77 -3.93 3.30
N TYR A 203 5.51 -5.19 2.99
CA TYR A 203 4.23 -5.65 2.48
C TYR A 203 3.66 -6.71 3.42
N SER A 204 2.43 -6.51 3.90
CA SER A 204 1.74 -7.46 4.78
C SER A 204 0.25 -7.54 4.51
N LYS A 205 -0.34 -8.71 4.74
CA LYS A 205 -1.80 -8.90 4.74
C LYS A 205 -2.50 -8.42 6.01
N GLU A 206 -1.77 -7.98 7.03
CA GLU A 206 -2.29 -7.52 8.33
C GLU A 206 -1.58 -6.22 8.79
N SER A 207 -1.52 -5.97 10.10
CA SER A 207 -0.75 -4.85 10.66
C SER A 207 0.74 -5.00 10.35
N ILE A 208 1.43 -3.90 10.08
CA ILE A 208 2.78 -3.93 9.50
C ILE A 208 3.83 -3.81 10.62
N ILE A 209 3.91 -2.67 11.30
CA ILE A 209 4.90 -2.42 12.36
C ILE A 209 4.20 -2.22 13.70
N TYR A 210 4.63 -2.95 14.72
CA TYR A 210 4.07 -2.87 16.07
C TYR A 210 5.18 -2.78 17.14
N LEU A 211 5.33 -1.60 17.72
CA LEU A 211 6.34 -1.31 18.76
C LEU A 211 5.67 -1.39 20.14
N GLN A 212 6.09 -2.37 20.95
CA GLN A 212 5.36 -2.83 22.15
C GLN A 212 5.81 -2.18 23.46
N ASN A 213 6.94 -1.48 23.49
CA ASN A 213 7.46 -0.83 24.69
C ASN A 213 7.67 0.66 24.45
N ASN A 214 7.88 1.42 25.53
CA ASN A 214 8.13 2.86 25.47
C ASN A 214 9.63 3.18 25.29
N ALA A 215 10.34 2.39 24.48
CA ALA A 215 11.73 2.69 24.13
C ALA A 215 11.77 3.81 23.08
N PRO A 216 12.88 4.56 22.95
CA PRO A 216 12.96 5.63 21.94
C PRO A 216 13.12 5.01 20.55
N HIS A 217 12.03 4.74 19.84
CA HIS A 217 12.10 4.14 18.51
C HIS A 217 12.14 5.21 17.40
N LEU A 218 12.82 4.88 16.31
CA LEU A 218 12.81 5.66 15.06
C LEU A 218 12.32 4.78 13.91
N VAL A 219 11.26 5.22 13.25
CA VAL A 219 10.73 4.59 12.04
C VAL A 219 10.66 5.67 10.98
N ALA A 220 11.58 5.63 10.02
CA ALA A 220 11.67 6.65 9.00
C ALA A 220 11.81 6.11 7.59
N ASN A 221 11.21 6.81 6.62
CA ASN A 221 11.40 6.52 5.19
C ASN A 221 10.98 5.11 4.75
N ASN A 222 10.10 4.46 5.51
CA ASN A 222 9.62 3.13 5.15
C ASN A 222 8.37 3.23 4.27
N ILE A 223 8.22 2.28 3.36
CA ILE A 223 7.03 2.08 2.55
C ILE A 223 6.29 0.87 3.11
N CYS A 224 5.12 1.11 3.69
CA CYS A 224 4.30 0.11 4.37
C CYS A 224 2.99 -0.07 3.60
N ILE A 225 2.83 -1.21 2.92
CA ILE A 225 1.69 -1.52 2.07
C ILE A 225 0.92 -2.72 2.64
N SER A 226 -0.40 -2.60 2.72
CA SER A 226 -1.27 -3.72 3.07
C SER A 226 -2.34 -3.99 2.03
N GLU A 227 -2.47 -5.28 1.68
CA GLU A 227 -3.56 -5.80 0.86
C GLU A 227 -4.66 -6.33 1.80
N ASN A 228 -5.87 -5.77 1.69
CA ASN A 228 -7.15 -6.14 2.36
C ASN A 228 -7.60 -5.25 3.53
N ASN A 229 -8.89 -5.34 3.84
CA ASN A 229 -9.55 -4.74 5.01
C ASN A 229 -9.01 -5.38 6.28
N THR A 230 -7.95 -4.80 6.84
CA THR A 230 -7.31 -5.33 8.04
C THR A 230 -7.89 -4.66 9.28
N VAL A 231 -8.30 -5.49 10.24
CA VAL A 231 -8.51 -5.05 11.62
C VAL A 231 -7.11 -4.82 12.18
N GLY A 232 -6.65 -3.58 12.18
CA GLY A 232 -5.26 -3.30 12.53
C GLY A 232 -4.82 -1.87 12.32
N THR A 233 -3.53 -1.66 12.58
CA THR A 233 -2.84 -0.39 12.35
C THR A 233 -1.67 -0.63 11.40
N GLY A 234 -1.41 0.29 10.47
CA GLY A 234 -0.25 0.19 9.59
C GLY A 234 1.04 0.17 10.39
N ILE A 235 1.37 1.31 11.03
CA ILE A 235 2.52 1.42 11.93
C ILE A 235 2.08 1.96 13.29
N LYS A 236 2.52 1.34 14.38
CA LYS A 236 2.11 1.69 15.74
C LYS A 236 3.26 1.63 16.74
N GLY A 237 3.22 2.50 17.73
CA GLY A 237 4.07 2.33 18.92
C GLY A 237 3.74 3.18 20.14
N LEU A 238 4.60 3.04 21.15
CA LEU A 238 4.64 3.80 22.40
C LEU A 238 5.97 4.58 22.39
N GLY A 239 5.98 5.91 22.47
CA GLY A 239 7.25 6.65 22.51
C GLY A 239 8.04 6.61 21.19
N VAL A 240 7.39 6.88 20.05
CA VAL A 240 8.00 6.67 18.71
C VAL A 240 8.08 7.97 17.90
N THR A 241 9.16 8.09 17.13
CA THR A 241 9.26 9.05 16.03
C THR A 241 8.99 8.36 14.70
N PHE A 242 7.87 8.71 14.06
CA PHE A 242 7.50 8.36 12.69
C PHE A 242 7.79 9.54 11.77
N LEU A 243 8.80 9.40 10.92
CA LEU A 243 9.24 10.45 10.02
C LEU A 243 9.20 9.99 8.57
N ASN A 244 8.61 10.76 7.66
CA ASN A 244 8.77 10.50 6.22
C ASN A 244 8.33 9.09 5.78
N ASN A 245 7.36 8.43 6.40
CA ASN A 245 6.91 7.10 5.96
C ASN A 245 5.75 7.21 4.96
N LEU A 246 5.60 6.20 4.10
CA LEU A 246 4.37 5.95 3.36
C LEU A 246 3.63 4.77 4.00
N VAL A 247 2.36 4.97 4.33
CA VAL A 247 1.45 3.91 4.78
C VAL A 247 0.25 3.83 3.84
N SER A 248 0.10 2.71 3.14
CA SER A 248 -0.97 2.47 2.17
C SER A 248 -1.75 1.21 2.53
N GLY A 249 -3.07 1.31 2.65
CA GLY A 249 -3.94 0.17 2.90
C GLY A 249 -5.10 0.49 3.84
N TYR A 250 -6.11 -0.38 3.86
CA TYR A 250 -7.30 -0.19 4.68
C TYR A 250 -7.05 -0.67 6.12
N PHE A 251 -6.68 0.25 7.00
CA PHE A 251 -6.46 0.00 8.43
C PHE A 251 -7.59 0.55 9.29
N GLU A 252 -8.42 -0.32 9.87
CA GLU A 252 -9.58 0.07 10.69
C GLU A 252 -9.19 0.93 11.90
N TRP A 253 -8.05 0.63 12.53
CA TRP A 253 -7.57 1.30 13.73
C TRP A 253 -6.60 2.44 13.46
N GLY A 254 -6.24 2.73 12.20
CA GLY A 254 -5.30 3.82 11.87
C GLY A 254 -4.23 3.41 10.85
N GLY A 255 -3.87 4.28 9.91
CA GLY A 255 -2.61 4.11 9.17
C GLY A 255 -1.43 4.21 10.13
N ILE A 256 -1.45 5.24 10.99
CA ILE A 256 -0.45 5.44 12.05
C ILE A 256 -1.14 5.47 13.41
N GLY A 257 -0.60 4.76 14.40
CA GLY A 257 -1.13 4.70 15.76
C GLY A 257 -0.11 5.09 16.83
N LEU A 258 -0.53 5.91 17.80
CA LEU A 258 0.25 6.24 18.99
C LEU A 258 -0.56 5.96 20.26
N HIS A 259 0.08 5.35 21.25
CA HIS A 259 -0.56 5.04 22.54
C HIS A 259 0.01 5.84 23.73
N LEU A 260 1.15 6.53 23.58
CA LEU A 260 1.79 7.43 24.55
C LEU A 260 2.43 8.61 23.79
N HIS A 261 3.31 9.42 24.38
CA HIS A 261 4.03 10.48 23.64
C HIS A 261 4.66 9.98 22.33
N GLY A 262 4.74 10.84 21.32
CA GLY A 262 5.31 10.47 20.02
C GLY A 262 5.26 11.61 19.02
N VAL A 263 6.07 11.49 17.97
CA VAL A 263 6.19 12.46 16.89
C VAL A 263 5.83 11.78 15.57
N ILE A 264 4.89 12.36 14.83
CA ILE A 264 4.47 11.94 13.49
C ILE A 264 4.64 13.16 12.57
N LYS A 265 5.66 13.12 11.72
CA LYS A 265 5.97 14.21 10.77
C LYS A 265 6.25 13.70 9.38
N ASN A 266 5.84 14.46 8.37
CA ASN A 266 6.20 14.26 6.97
C ASN A 266 5.75 12.91 6.40
N ASN A 267 4.79 12.23 7.02
CA ASN A 267 4.31 10.94 6.55
C ASN A 267 3.20 11.13 5.50
N ILE A 268 3.11 10.20 4.56
CA ILE A 268 1.95 10.03 3.69
C ILE A 268 1.15 8.82 4.19
N VAL A 269 -0.15 9.00 4.42
CA VAL A 269 -1.09 7.91 4.66
C VAL A 269 -2.16 7.95 3.57
N ILE A 270 -2.32 6.85 2.84
CA ILE A 270 -3.31 6.73 1.77
C ILE A 270 -4.23 5.52 1.98
N ASN A 271 -5.48 5.66 1.54
CA ASN A 271 -6.47 4.57 1.46
C ASN A 271 -6.79 3.87 2.80
N SER A 272 -6.60 4.54 3.94
CA SER A 272 -6.93 3.97 5.26
C SER A 272 -8.35 4.29 5.71
N HIS A 273 -8.91 3.49 6.62
CA HIS A 273 -10.17 3.89 7.25
C HIS A 273 -9.94 5.07 8.19
N THR A 274 -8.90 4.99 9.02
CA THR A 274 -8.51 6.08 9.91
C THR A 274 -7.10 6.54 9.57
N GLY A 275 -6.84 7.83 9.36
CA GLY A 275 -5.51 8.34 9.01
C GLY A 275 -4.51 8.11 10.15
N VAL A 276 -4.82 8.70 11.31
CA VAL A 276 -4.01 8.62 12.52
C VAL A 276 -4.88 8.43 13.78
N THR A 277 -4.39 7.62 14.71
CA THR A 277 -5.10 7.26 15.95
C THR A 277 -4.24 7.45 17.18
N GLY A 278 -4.81 8.12 18.20
CA GLY A 278 -4.20 8.33 19.51
C GLY A 278 -4.70 7.30 20.53
N ALA A 279 -4.18 7.38 21.76
CA ALA A 279 -4.64 6.57 22.88
C ALA A 279 -6.11 6.84 23.19
N HIS A 280 -6.79 5.83 23.71
CA HIS A 280 -8.18 5.91 24.14
C HIS A 280 -8.37 7.05 25.17
N PRO A 281 -9.53 7.76 25.18
CA PRO A 281 -9.81 8.92 26.05
C PRO A 281 -9.78 8.70 27.57
N ASP A 282 -9.17 7.63 28.08
CA ASP A 282 -9.12 7.29 29.52
C ASP A 282 -8.12 8.14 30.34
N GLY A 283 -7.93 9.41 29.97
CA GLY A 283 -7.36 10.43 30.86
C GLY A 283 -5.84 10.55 30.94
N TYR A 284 -5.07 9.96 30.03
CA TYR A 284 -3.64 10.26 29.94
C TYR A 284 -3.42 11.59 29.19
N PRO A 285 -2.69 12.57 29.76
CA PRO A 285 -2.24 13.72 29.00
C PRO A 285 -1.29 13.22 27.91
N THR A 286 -1.64 13.50 26.65
CA THR A 286 -0.89 12.98 25.51
C THR A 286 -0.24 14.14 24.77
N ASP A 287 1.09 14.22 24.90
CA ASP A 287 1.93 15.15 24.17
C ASP A 287 2.28 14.54 22.80
N TYR A 288 1.26 14.45 21.95
CA TYR A 288 1.43 14.00 20.56
C TYR A 288 1.84 15.19 19.69
N VAL A 289 2.86 15.01 18.86
CA VAL A 289 3.19 15.96 17.79
C VAL A 289 2.84 15.33 16.46
N VAL A 290 1.71 15.72 15.86
CA VAL A 290 1.25 15.22 14.55
C VAL A 290 1.18 16.38 13.57
N LYS A 291 2.25 16.62 12.80
CA LYS A 291 2.40 17.82 11.97
C LYS A 291 2.98 17.51 10.60
N TYR A 292 2.63 18.32 9.59
CA TYR A 292 3.18 18.23 8.24
C TYR A 292 3.01 16.84 7.58
N ASN A 293 1.91 16.14 7.86
CA ASN A 293 1.60 14.86 7.21
C ASN A 293 0.58 15.05 6.09
N ASN A 294 0.60 14.18 5.10
CA ASN A 294 -0.44 14.07 4.09
C ASN A 294 -1.36 12.88 4.39
N PHE A 295 -2.58 13.14 4.84
CA PHE A 295 -3.59 12.10 5.06
C PHE A 295 -4.57 12.11 3.89
N TYR A 296 -4.25 11.37 2.83
CA TYR A 296 -5.00 11.41 1.59
C TYR A 296 -6.09 10.33 1.53
N ARG A 297 -7.35 10.79 1.44
CA ARG A 297 -8.57 9.95 1.41
C ARG A 297 -8.75 8.95 2.58
N PRO A 298 -8.49 9.31 3.85
CA PRO A 298 -9.00 8.51 4.95
C PRO A 298 -10.52 8.66 5.07
N ILE A 299 -11.23 7.64 5.56
CA ILE A 299 -12.65 7.81 5.92
C ILE A 299 -12.78 8.78 7.10
N ASN A 300 -11.88 8.65 8.08
CA ASN A 300 -11.73 9.57 9.21
C ASN A 300 -10.25 9.94 9.38
N THR A 301 -9.88 11.21 9.26
CA THR A 301 -8.45 11.57 9.37
C THR A 301 -7.88 11.33 10.77
N TYR A 302 -8.59 11.76 11.81
CA TYR A 302 -8.12 11.71 13.20
C TYR A 302 -9.08 10.88 14.08
N ARG A 303 -8.52 10.02 14.94
CA ARG A 303 -9.25 9.34 16.01
C ARG A 303 -8.55 9.56 17.34
N ASN A 304 -9.31 9.95 18.37
CA ASN A 304 -8.81 10.20 19.72
C ASN A 304 -7.65 11.21 19.80
N MET A 305 -7.60 12.16 18.88
CA MET A 305 -6.63 13.26 18.91
C MET A 305 -7.19 14.48 18.20
N LEU A 306 -6.58 15.65 18.45
CA LEU A 306 -6.94 16.89 17.81
C LEU A 306 -6.23 17.05 16.46
N PRO A 307 -6.91 17.64 15.46
CA PRO A 307 -6.28 17.98 14.18
C PRO A 307 -5.24 19.10 14.36
N ASP A 308 -4.25 19.14 13.47
CA ASP A 308 -3.28 20.22 13.34
C ASP A 308 -3.30 20.76 11.91
N ASN A 309 -3.24 22.09 11.77
CA ASN A 309 -3.39 22.79 10.48
C ASN A 309 -2.19 22.62 9.53
N THR A 310 -1.07 22.07 10.01
CA THR A 310 0.08 21.77 9.16
C THR A 310 -0.09 20.45 8.39
N ASN A 311 -1.02 19.59 8.79
CA ASN A 311 -1.34 18.39 8.03
C ASN A 311 -2.25 18.75 6.85
N ILE A 312 -2.06 18.07 5.73
CA ILE A 312 -2.75 18.31 4.45
C ILE A 312 -3.45 17.04 3.94
N ASP A 313 -4.37 17.21 3.01
CA ASP A 313 -5.08 16.14 2.29
C ASP A 313 -5.07 16.51 0.81
N VAL A 314 -4.01 16.08 0.12
CA VAL A 314 -3.79 16.38 -1.29
C VAL A 314 -3.33 15.13 -2.03
N PHE A 315 -3.65 15.05 -3.32
CA PHE A 315 -3.20 13.94 -4.15
C PHE A 315 -1.67 13.91 -4.22
N PRO A 316 -1.00 12.80 -3.82
CA PRO A 316 0.46 12.77 -3.74
C PRO A 316 1.21 12.97 -5.06
N MET A 317 0.58 12.64 -6.20
CA MET A 317 1.23 12.63 -7.52
C MET A 317 2.51 11.76 -7.52
N PHE A 318 2.34 10.45 -7.31
CA PHE A 318 3.43 9.47 -7.40
C PHE A 318 3.72 9.07 -8.85
N ASN A 319 4.98 8.73 -9.17
CA ASN A 319 5.38 8.26 -10.49
C ASN A 319 4.53 7.08 -11.00
N SER A 320 4.34 6.05 -10.16
CA SER A 320 3.46 4.91 -10.44
C SER A 320 3.17 4.09 -9.18
N GLU A 321 1.99 4.27 -8.58
CA GLU A 321 1.56 3.42 -7.45
C GLU A 321 1.45 1.93 -7.85
N GLN A 322 1.04 1.66 -9.09
CA GLN A 322 0.84 0.30 -9.60
C GLN A 322 2.16 -0.47 -9.75
N GLU A 323 3.23 0.23 -10.13
CA GLU A 323 4.57 -0.36 -10.28
C GLU A 323 5.37 -0.30 -8.97
N GLY A 324 4.80 0.28 -7.90
CA GLY A 324 5.46 0.47 -6.62
C GLY A 324 6.47 1.62 -6.59
N ASP A 325 6.43 2.52 -7.58
CA ASP A 325 7.26 3.71 -7.65
C ASP A 325 6.55 4.92 -7.01
N PHE A 326 6.81 5.10 -5.72
CA PHE A 326 6.22 6.17 -4.90
C PHE A 326 7.05 7.46 -4.86
N ARG A 327 7.99 7.64 -5.81
CA ARG A 327 8.68 8.93 -5.97
C ARG A 327 7.68 10.00 -6.41
N LEU A 328 7.86 11.24 -5.95
CA LEU A 328 6.96 12.35 -6.29
C LEU A 328 7.23 12.84 -7.72
N GLN A 329 6.18 13.29 -8.40
CA GLN A 329 6.26 13.96 -9.71
C GLN A 329 6.53 15.46 -9.58
N LYS A 330 7.00 16.09 -10.66
CA LYS A 330 7.51 17.48 -10.75
C LYS A 330 6.60 18.60 -10.23
N TYR A 331 5.31 18.36 -10.06
CA TYR A 331 4.34 19.34 -9.56
C TYR A 331 3.57 18.86 -8.33
N SER A 332 4.06 17.80 -7.68
CA SER A 332 3.45 17.30 -6.46
C SER A 332 3.34 18.41 -5.40
N PRO A 333 2.18 18.56 -4.75
CA PRO A 333 2.02 19.49 -3.63
C PRO A 333 2.79 19.05 -2.37
N LEU A 334 3.42 17.88 -2.39
CA LEU A 334 4.18 17.33 -1.26
C LEU A 334 5.67 17.70 -1.29
N ILE A 335 6.14 18.27 -2.39
CA ILE A 335 7.51 18.77 -2.53
C ILE A 335 7.70 19.99 -1.63
N ASP A 336 8.79 20.02 -0.85
CA ASP A 336 9.12 21.10 0.11
C ASP A 336 8.00 21.43 1.12
N ALA A 337 7.11 20.47 1.40
CA ALA A 337 5.89 20.69 2.18
C ALA A 337 5.99 20.21 3.64
N GLY A 338 7.03 19.47 4.00
CA GLY A 338 7.23 18.84 5.32
C GLY A 338 7.61 19.81 6.43
N ASP A 339 8.11 19.34 7.56
CA ASP A 339 8.57 20.21 8.65
C ASP A 339 9.77 21.07 8.17
N PRO A 340 9.72 22.42 8.27
CA PRO A 340 10.81 23.30 7.84
C PRO A 340 12.12 23.11 8.62
N ALA A 341 12.08 22.46 9.79
CA ALA A 341 13.28 22.12 10.56
C ALA A 341 13.97 20.83 10.09
N ILE A 342 13.35 20.09 9.17
CA ILE A 342 13.87 18.84 8.60
C ILE A 342 14.24 19.13 7.16
N LEU A 343 15.46 18.78 6.78
CA LEU A 343 15.98 19.01 5.44
C LEU A 343 16.12 17.71 4.65
N ASP A 344 15.90 17.81 3.35
CA ASP A 344 16.28 16.79 2.39
C ASP A 344 17.81 16.76 2.19
N LEU A 345 18.30 15.73 1.51
CA LEU A 345 19.75 15.53 1.30
C LEU A 345 20.39 16.62 0.41
N ASP A 346 19.61 17.31 -0.40
CA ASP A 346 20.04 18.47 -1.20
C ASP A 346 19.96 19.81 -0.42
N GLY A 347 19.49 19.76 0.83
CA GLY A 347 19.38 20.90 1.73
C GLY A 347 18.09 21.70 1.60
N THR A 348 17.15 21.30 0.75
CA THR A 348 15.82 21.92 0.69
C THR A 348 14.97 21.46 1.87
N ARG A 349 13.76 22.03 1.99
CA ARG A 349 12.84 21.66 3.07
C ARG A 349 12.34 20.25 2.79
N SER A 350 12.23 19.42 3.82
CA SER A 350 11.84 18.03 3.62
C SER A 350 10.55 17.88 2.81
N ASP A 351 10.60 17.08 1.78
CA ASP A 351 9.42 16.53 1.12
C ASP A 351 8.59 15.71 2.12
N ILE A 352 7.26 15.70 1.96
CA ILE A 352 6.39 14.76 2.69
C ILE A 352 6.42 13.43 1.94
N GLY A 353 6.87 12.36 2.60
CA GLY A 353 6.86 11.00 2.06
C GLY A 353 8.18 10.22 2.16
N PRO A 354 8.20 8.99 1.63
CA PRO A 354 9.25 7.97 1.85
C PRO A 354 10.62 8.31 1.30
N TYR A 355 10.70 9.29 0.41
CA TYR A 355 11.96 9.69 -0.22
C TYR A 355 12.48 11.05 0.24
N GLY A 356 11.72 11.77 1.09
CA GLY A 356 12.14 13.03 1.72
C GLY A 356 12.81 12.82 3.09
N GLY A 357 13.25 13.88 3.73
CA GLY A 357 13.97 13.90 4.99
C GLY A 357 15.42 13.39 4.89
N PRO A 358 16.11 13.34 6.04
CA PRO A 358 17.55 13.07 6.10
C PRO A 358 17.94 11.62 5.77
N TYR A 359 16.98 10.70 5.71
CA TYR A 359 17.21 9.29 5.33
C TYR A 359 16.66 8.95 3.95
N GLY A 360 16.11 9.93 3.24
CA GLY A 360 15.56 9.78 1.90
C GLY A 360 16.63 9.67 0.82
N MET A 361 16.31 10.14 -0.38
CA MET A 361 17.23 10.13 -1.51
C MET A 361 17.04 11.37 -2.40
N VAL A 362 18.09 11.78 -3.10
CA VAL A 362 18.01 12.81 -4.13
C VAL A 362 17.65 12.15 -5.45
N TYR A 363 16.63 12.67 -6.13
CA TYR A 363 16.22 12.24 -7.46
C TYR A 363 15.62 13.41 -8.25
N GLU A 364 15.66 13.33 -9.58
CA GLU A 364 14.99 14.32 -10.42
C GLU A 364 13.49 14.04 -10.43
N TYR A 365 12.67 15.08 -10.22
CA TYR A 365 11.23 14.95 -10.34
C TYR A 365 10.83 14.85 -11.81
N GLU A 366 10.21 13.72 -12.15
CA GLU A 366 9.73 13.46 -13.51
C GLU A 366 8.41 14.20 -13.74
N ASP A 367 8.29 14.80 -14.93
CA ASP A 367 7.03 15.35 -15.42
C ASP A 367 6.26 14.24 -16.12
N ARG A 368 5.10 13.86 -15.57
CA ARG A 368 4.32 12.71 -16.05
C ARG A 368 2.92 13.17 -16.43
N PRO A 369 2.33 12.59 -17.50
CA PRO A 369 0.96 12.91 -17.86
C PRO A 369 -0.01 12.61 -16.71
N PRO A 370 -1.14 13.34 -16.62
CA PRO A 370 -2.19 13.03 -15.67
C PRO A 370 -2.69 11.59 -15.80
N LEU A 371 -3.33 11.09 -14.75
CA LEU A 371 -4.05 9.83 -14.81
C LEU A 371 -5.22 9.93 -15.80
N PRO A 372 -5.57 8.84 -16.51
CA PRO A 372 -6.76 8.81 -17.35
C PRO A 372 -8.02 9.16 -16.56
N PRO A 373 -8.94 9.96 -17.12
CA PRO A 373 -10.25 10.19 -16.52
C PRO A 373 -10.99 8.88 -16.26
N VAL A 374 -11.65 8.79 -15.11
CA VAL A 374 -12.40 7.60 -14.68
C VAL A 374 -13.88 7.90 -14.47
N MET A 375 -14.69 6.84 -14.39
CA MET A 375 -16.15 6.92 -14.23
C MET A 375 -16.82 7.74 -15.33
N VAL A 376 -16.34 7.57 -16.56
CA VAL A 376 -16.94 8.20 -17.73
C VAL A 376 -18.33 7.63 -17.96
N SER A 377 -19.32 8.51 -18.05
CA SER A 377 -20.72 8.18 -18.29
C SER A 377 -21.36 9.27 -19.16
N PHE A 378 -22.62 9.06 -19.54
CA PHE A 378 -23.39 10.06 -20.29
C PHE A 378 -24.83 10.15 -19.82
N ASN A 379 -25.39 11.33 -20.02
CA ASN A 379 -26.82 11.57 -20.06
C ASN A 379 -27.19 11.99 -21.47
N ARG A 380 -28.32 11.48 -21.98
CA ARG A 380 -28.85 11.85 -23.29
C ARG A 380 -30.17 12.58 -23.11
N THR A 381 -30.42 13.55 -23.97
CA THR A 381 -31.71 14.23 -24.13
C THR A 381 -32.19 14.05 -25.57
N ARG A 382 -33.37 14.60 -25.90
CA ARG A 382 -33.89 14.63 -27.28
C ARG A 382 -32.98 15.36 -28.28
N THR A 383 -32.04 16.19 -27.81
CA THR A 383 -31.23 17.06 -28.68
C THR A 383 -29.73 16.99 -28.42
N SER A 384 -29.29 16.32 -27.34
CA SER A 384 -27.87 16.29 -26.96
C SER A 384 -27.47 15.04 -26.20
N VAL A 385 -26.16 14.78 -26.18
CA VAL A 385 -25.50 13.83 -25.30
C VAL A 385 -24.53 14.62 -24.43
N MET A 386 -24.74 14.61 -23.12
CA MET A 386 -23.83 15.19 -22.13
C MET A 386 -22.97 14.07 -21.54
N LEU A 387 -21.68 14.10 -21.84
CA LEU A 387 -20.67 13.28 -21.21
C LEU A 387 -20.29 13.86 -19.85
N PHE A 388 -19.98 13.02 -18.88
CA PHE A 388 -19.44 13.44 -17.59
C PHE A 388 -18.50 12.39 -17.00
N TRP A 389 -17.55 12.83 -16.19
CA TRP A 389 -16.50 11.99 -15.61
C TRP A 389 -16.07 12.50 -14.24
N ARG A 390 -15.27 11.72 -13.49
CA ARG A 390 -14.68 12.21 -12.24
C ARG A 390 -13.52 13.16 -12.54
N LYS A 391 -13.48 14.28 -11.83
CA LYS A 391 -12.34 15.20 -11.85
C LYS A 391 -11.03 14.48 -11.48
N ASN A 392 -9.98 14.81 -12.21
CA ASN A 392 -8.59 14.52 -11.92
C ASN A 392 -8.12 15.38 -10.75
N GLN A 393 -7.11 14.92 -10.01
CA GLN A 393 -6.67 15.56 -8.75
C GLN A 393 -5.23 16.07 -8.80
N GLU A 394 -4.54 15.83 -9.91
CA GLU A 394 -3.27 16.41 -10.27
C GLU A 394 -3.36 17.95 -10.19
N ARG A 395 -2.39 18.56 -9.52
CA ARG A 395 -2.40 20.00 -9.21
C ARG A 395 -2.25 20.87 -10.47
N ASP A 396 -1.56 20.34 -11.45
CA ASP A 396 -1.20 20.95 -12.73
C ASP A 396 -2.17 20.59 -13.87
N LEU A 397 -3.30 19.92 -13.56
CA LEU A 397 -4.37 19.66 -14.52
C LEU A 397 -4.86 20.96 -15.17
N THR A 398 -4.94 20.98 -16.50
CA THR A 398 -5.38 22.13 -17.28
C THR A 398 -6.75 21.94 -17.91
N ASP A 399 -6.95 20.85 -18.66
CA ASP A 399 -8.22 20.58 -19.35
C ASP A 399 -8.39 19.10 -19.71
N TYR A 400 -9.53 18.80 -20.31
CA TYR A 400 -9.92 17.50 -20.84
C TYR A 400 -10.15 17.57 -22.34
N ARG A 401 -9.78 16.49 -23.05
CA ARG A 401 -10.02 16.31 -24.48
C ARG A 401 -10.95 15.13 -24.72
N ILE A 402 -11.95 15.34 -25.57
CA ILE A 402 -13.02 14.38 -25.86
C ILE A 402 -12.80 13.83 -27.27
N TYR A 403 -12.75 12.52 -27.36
CA TYR A 403 -12.57 11.78 -28.61
C TYR A 403 -13.80 10.93 -28.90
N ALA A 404 -14.18 10.85 -30.17
CA ALA A 404 -15.28 10.00 -30.63
C ALA A 404 -14.91 9.21 -31.89
N ASP A 405 -15.38 7.96 -31.97
CA ASP A 405 -15.29 7.11 -33.15
C ASP A 405 -16.60 6.33 -33.33
N THR A 406 -16.90 5.93 -34.56
CA THR A 406 -18.04 5.06 -34.90
C THR A 406 -17.61 3.67 -35.38
N THR A 407 -16.30 3.45 -35.56
CA THR A 407 -15.77 2.23 -36.18
C THR A 407 -15.23 1.23 -35.16
N SER A 408 -14.52 1.69 -34.12
CA SER A 408 -13.90 0.82 -33.13
C SER A 408 -14.12 1.33 -31.71
N ALA A 409 -14.49 0.43 -30.79
CA ALA A 409 -14.52 0.75 -29.36
C ALA A 409 -13.11 0.96 -28.77
N GLY A 410 -12.07 0.41 -29.41
CA GLY A 410 -10.69 0.41 -28.93
C GLY A 410 -9.79 1.41 -29.64
N PHE A 411 -10.34 2.49 -30.21
CA PHE A 411 -9.56 3.45 -30.99
C PHE A 411 -8.41 4.07 -30.17
N SER A 412 -7.30 4.32 -30.86
CA SER A 412 -6.15 5.06 -30.33
C SER A 412 -6.37 6.56 -30.51
N MET A 413 -5.68 7.36 -29.68
CA MET A 413 -5.73 8.81 -29.74
C MET A 413 -5.27 9.31 -31.12
N ALA A 414 -6.07 10.18 -31.73
CA ALA A 414 -5.77 10.86 -32.99
C ALA A 414 -6.54 12.18 -33.06
N ASP A 415 -5.89 13.25 -33.55
CA ASP A 415 -6.52 14.57 -33.66
C ASP A 415 -7.77 14.54 -34.57
N SER A 416 -7.84 13.64 -35.55
CA SER A 416 -9.01 13.45 -36.41
C SER A 416 -10.25 12.94 -35.67
N LEU A 417 -10.08 12.37 -34.46
CA LEU A 417 -11.16 11.86 -33.62
C LEU A 417 -11.55 12.86 -32.51
N LEU A 418 -10.85 14.00 -32.40
CA LEU A 418 -11.12 15.01 -31.38
C LEU A 418 -12.43 15.74 -31.71
N VAL A 419 -13.39 15.67 -30.79
CA VAL A 419 -14.70 16.32 -30.93
C VAL A 419 -14.91 17.46 -29.95
N GLY A 420 -14.00 17.66 -28.99
CA GLY A 420 -14.13 18.73 -28.02
C GLY A 420 -13.01 18.83 -27.00
N GLN A 421 -12.99 19.96 -26.30
CA GLN A 421 -12.10 20.25 -25.17
C GLN A 421 -12.88 21.06 -24.12
N THR A 422 -12.62 20.84 -22.84
CA THR A 422 -13.25 21.58 -21.73
C THR A 422 -12.40 21.54 -20.47
N GLN A 423 -12.51 22.56 -19.63
CA GLN A 423 -11.94 22.56 -18.28
C GLN A 423 -12.90 21.99 -17.23
N ASP A 424 -14.16 21.80 -17.59
CA ASP A 424 -15.19 21.23 -16.73
C ASP A 424 -15.14 19.69 -16.77
N THR A 425 -15.84 19.04 -15.84
CA THR A 425 -16.03 17.58 -15.81
C THR A 425 -17.20 17.10 -16.64
N THR A 426 -17.77 17.99 -17.47
CA THR A 426 -18.88 17.69 -18.36
C THR A 426 -18.63 18.26 -19.75
N PHE A 427 -19.15 17.58 -20.78
CA PHE A 427 -19.11 18.05 -22.16
C PHE A 427 -20.37 17.65 -22.91
N THR A 428 -21.05 18.64 -23.51
CA THR A 428 -22.30 18.41 -24.23
C THR A 428 -22.06 18.44 -25.74
N LEU A 429 -22.44 17.34 -26.40
CA LEU A 429 -22.44 17.17 -27.84
C LEU A 429 -23.88 17.21 -28.38
N PRO A 430 -24.10 17.64 -29.63
CA PRO A 430 -25.37 17.43 -30.31
C PRO A 430 -25.73 15.94 -30.34
N LEU A 431 -27.03 15.61 -30.34
CA LEU A 431 -27.48 14.23 -30.47
C LEU A 431 -26.99 13.65 -31.81
N PRO A 432 -26.23 12.56 -31.81
CA PRO A 432 -25.68 12.02 -33.05
C PRO A 432 -26.70 11.17 -33.82
N ASP A 433 -26.43 10.89 -35.09
CA ASP A 433 -27.40 10.23 -35.98
C ASP A 433 -27.85 8.85 -35.48
N SER A 434 -29.15 8.55 -35.67
CA SER A 434 -29.72 7.24 -35.36
C SER A 434 -29.20 6.12 -36.27
N GLY A 435 -29.25 4.87 -35.79
CA GLY A 435 -28.83 3.69 -36.54
C GLY A 435 -27.33 3.40 -36.49
N ARG A 436 -26.57 4.08 -35.62
CA ARG A 436 -25.13 3.91 -35.45
C ARG A 436 -24.73 3.78 -33.98
N VAL A 437 -23.55 3.22 -33.76
CA VAL A 437 -22.91 3.16 -32.45
C VAL A 437 -21.80 4.20 -32.41
N TYR A 438 -21.73 4.93 -31.31
CA TYR A 438 -20.69 5.94 -31.04
C TYR A 438 -19.89 5.51 -29.83
N TYR A 439 -18.57 5.60 -29.94
CA TYR A 439 -17.63 5.31 -28.89
C TYR A 439 -16.99 6.61 -28.45
N TYR A 440 -17.06 6.93 -27.17
CA TYR A 440 -16.43 8.11 -26.58
C TYR A 440 -15.32 7.71 -25.62
N ARG A 441 -14.21 8.44 -25.67
CA ARG A 441 -13.09 8.32 -24.72
C ARG A 441 -12.57 9.71 -24.40
N ILE A 442 -12.03 9.88 -23.19
CA ILE A 442 -11.62 11.17 -22.66
C ILE A 442 -10.19 11.06 -22.16
N SER A 443 -9.37 12.08 -22.39
CA SER A 443 -8.05 12.25 -21.77
C SER A 443 -8.02 13.52 -20.94
N ALA A 444 -7.06 13.58 -20.02
CA ALA A 444 -6.71 14.76 -19.24
C ALA A 444 -5.37 15.32 -19.72
N ARG A 445 -5.20 16.64 -19.67
CA ARG A 445 -3.96 17.32 -20.05
C ARG A 445 -3.49 18.24 -18.93
N ASP A 446 -2.18 18.27 -18.70
CA ASP A 446 -1.55 19.16 -17.73
C ASP A 446 -1.18 20.54 -18.32
N SER A 447 -0.56 21.39 -17.49
CA SER A 447 -0.17 22.78 -17.81
C SER A 447 1.00 22.92 -18.77
N ILE A 448 1.77 21.86 -18.99
CA ILE A 448 2.90 21.82 -19.93
C ILE A 448 2.51 21.12 -21.24
N GLY A 449 1.37 20.44 -21.25
CA GLY A 449 0.75 19.84 -22.41
C GLY A 449 0.83 18.32 -22.47
N ASN A 450 1.32 17.64 -21.43
CA ASN A 450 1.31 16.17 -21.44
C ASN A 450 -0.13 15.67 -21.32
N GLU A 451 -0.46 14.66 -22.13
CA GLU A 451 -1.82 14.13 -22.23
C GLU A 451 -1.88 12.70 -21.73
N SER A 452 -2.86 12.41 -20.87
CA SER A 452 -3.08 11.09 -20.31
C SER A 452 -3.40 10.05 -21.38
N ALA A 453 -3.25 8.77 -21.05
CA ALA A 453 -3.95 7.74 -21.82
C ALA A 453 -5.47 7.99 -21.82
N LEU A 454 -6.15 7.46 -22.85
CA LEU A 454 -7.59 7.55 -22.97
C LEU A 454 -8.30 6.74 -21.86
N SER A 455 -9.41 7.28 -21.35
CA SER A 455 -10.33 6.61 -20.42
C SER A 455 -10.82 5.25 -20.94
N ASN A 456 -11.59 4.55 -20.09
CA ASN A 456 -12.42 3.46 -20.57
C ASN A 456 -13.38 3.95 -21.66
N THR A 457 -13.74 3.07 -22.59
CA THR A 457 -14.66 3.39 -23.68
C THR A 457 -16.08 3.46 -23.17
N LEU A 458 -16.75 4.56 -23.52
CA LEU A 458 -18.18 4.72 -23.37
C LEU A 458 -18.87 4.40 -24.70
N THR A 459 -19.84 3.50 -24.69
CA THR A 459 -20.59 3.09 -25.88
C THR A 459 -22.01 3.66 -25.86
N LEU A 460 -22.32 4.49 -26.84
CA LEU A 460 -23.66 5.03 -27.09
C LEU A 460 -24.26 4.36 -28.32
N VAL A 461 -25.35 3.61 -28.12
CA VAL A 461 -26.12 3.02 -29.22
C VAL A 461 -27.30 3.94 -29.56
N MET A 462 -27.33 4.48 -30.78
CA MET A 462 -28.44 5.29 -31.25
C MET A 462 -29.45 4.43 -32.01
N THR A 463 -30.61 4.20 -31.40
CA THR A 463 -31.74 3.48 -32.01
C THR A 463 -32.80 4.45 -32.51
N SER A 464 -33.59 4.02 -33.49
CA SER A 464 -34.64 4.84 -34.13
C SER A 464 -35.97 4.89 -33.36
N ILE A 465 -36.01 4.45 -32.10
CA ILE A 465 -37.23 4.42 -31.29
C ILE A 465 -37.24 5.66 -30.39
N GLU A 466 -38.25 6.53 -30.56
CA GLU A 466 -38.46 7.71 -29.72
C GLU A 466 -38.69 7.35 -28.24
N GLU A 467 -38.14 8.19 -27.38
CA GLU A 467 -38.01 8.04 -25.94
C GLU A 467 -39.35 8.30 -25.21
N GLN A 468 -39.93 7.28 -24.53
CA GLN A 468 -41.01 7.49 -23.55
C GLN A 468 -40.42 7.63 -22.13
N THR A 469 -39.93 8.82 -21.77
CA THR A 469 -39.48 9.16 -20.39
C THR A 469 -40.45 10.06 -19.63
N GLU A 470 -41.62 10.39 -20.18
CA GLU A 470 -42.63 11.18 -19.46
C GLU A 470 -43.60 10.26 -18.70
N ARG A 471 -43.14 9.66 -17.60
CA ARG A 471 -44.03 9.03 -16.60
C ARG A 471 -44.54 9.99 -15.54
N ILE A 472 -43.96 11.19 -15.43
CA ILE A 472 -44.29 12.15 -14.37
C ILE A 472 -44.59 13.53 -14.97
N THR A 473 -45.78 14.05 -14.66
CA THR A 473 -46.20 15.41 -14.97
C THR A 473 -45.36 16.43 -14.18
N PRO A 474 -45.03 17.61 -14.73
CA PRO A 474 -44.45 18.71 -13.96
C PRO A 474 -45.26 19.01 -12.68
N GLY A 475 -44.59 19.14 -11.54
CA GLY A 475 -45.23 19.39 -10.23
C GLY A 475 -45.66 18.15 -9.44
N GLN A 476 -45.32 16.93 -9.89
CA GLN A 476 -45.57 15.70 -9.14
C GLN A 476 -44.28 15.01 -8.70
N SER A 477 -44.31 14.40 -7.51
CA SER A 477 -43.27 13.47 -7.07
C SER A 477 -43.50 12.09 -7.71
N GLY A 478 -42.45 11.38 -8.10
CA GLY A 478 -42.56 10.03 -8.67
C GLY A 478 -41.28 9.50 -9.31
N LEU A 479 -41.30 8.26 -9.80
CA LEU A 479 -40.25 7.66 -10.62
C LEU A 479 -40.47 7.96 -12.11
N ALA A 480 -39.43 8.46 -12.77
CA ALA A 480 -39.45 8.68 -14.22
C ALA A 480 -38.99 7.41 -14.98
N GLY A 481 -38.34 6.47 -14.28
CA GLY A 481 -37.86 5.21 -14.81
C GLY A 481 -36.36 5.06 -14.65
N ASN A 482 -35.77 4.11 -15.36
CA ASN A 482 -34.33 3.92 -15.41
C ASN A 482 -33.84 3.77 -16.85
N TYR A 483 -32.68 4.33 -17.17
CA TYR A 483 -32.08 4.26 -18.50
C TYR A 483 -30.54 4.12 -18.42
N PRO A 484 -29.92 3.25 -19.25
CA PRO A 484 -30.56 2.32 -20.19
C PRO A 484 -31.39 1.24 -19.49
N ASN A 485 -32.37 0.65 -20.17
CA ASN A 485 -33.13 -0.50 -19.71
C ASN A 485 -33.62 -1.28 -20.94
N PRO A 486 -33.06 -2.48 -21.26
CA PRO A 486 -32.07 -3.22 -20.48
C PRO A 486 -30.71 -2.51 -20.37
N PHE A 487 -29.90 -2.85 -19.36
CA PHE A 487 -28.62 -2.19 -19.08
C PHE A 487 -27.45 -3.17 -18.89
N ASN A 488 -26.23 -2.70 -19.17
CA ASN A 488 -24.98 -3.43 -18.94
C ASN A 488 -23.78 -2.47 -18.76
N PRO A 489 -23.06 -2.44 -17.61
CA PRO A 489 -23.47 -2.95 -16.31
C PRO A 489 -24.27 -1.93 -15.49
N THR A 490 -24.42 -0.67 -15.95
CA THR A 490 -25.02 0.44 -15.17
C THR A 490 -26.29 1.01 -15.78
N THR A 491 -27.19 1.51 -14.93
CA THR A 491 -28.41 2.25 -15.33
C THR A 491 -28.62 3.43 -14.39
N THR A 492 -29.25 4.50 -14.87
CA THR A 492 -29.59 5.66 -14.03
C THR A 492 -31.08 5.62 -13.69
N ILE A 493 -31.42 5.55 -12.41
CA ILE A 493 -32.80 5.69 -11.91
C ILE A 493 -33.10 7.17 -11.74
N VAL A 494 -34.18 7.65 -12.36
CA VAL A 494 -34.59 9.06 -12.35
C VAL A 494 -35.88 9.20 -11.55
N TYR A 495 -35.95 10.18 -10.66
CA TYR A 495 -37.15 10.54 -9.90
C TYR A 495 -37.27 12.03 -9.68
N ARG A 496 -38.48 12.50 -9.38
CA ARG A 496 -38.78 13.90 -9.12
C ARG A 496 -39.41 14.05 -7.74
N LEU A 497 -39.14 15.18 -7.09
CA LEU A 497 -39.77 15.63 -5.85
C LEU A 497 -40.47 16.97 -6.10
N ALA A 498 -41.76 17.05 -5.82
CA ALA A 498 -42.55 18.29 -5.92
C ALA A 498 -42.36 19.22 -4.70
N GLU A 499 -41.99 18.65 -3.56
CA GLU A 499 -41.74 19.36 -2.31
C GLU A 499 -40.54 18.73 -1.57
N ARG A 500 -39.99 19.44 -0.59
CA ARG A 500 -38.93 18.93 0.28
C ARG A 500 -39.40 17.62 0.93
N SER A 501 -38.61 16.56 0.80
CA SER A 501 -39.03 15.21 1.20
C SER A 501 -37.88 14.39 1.78
N TYR A 502 -38.17 13.53 2.76
CA TYR A 502 -37.26 12.46 3.16
C TYR A 502 -37.40 11.29 2.18
N VAL A 503 -36.32 10.90 1.51
CA VAL A 503 -36.31 9.97 0.38
C VAL A 503 -35.57 8.69 0.73
N LYS A 504 -36.18 7.56 0.37
CA LYS A 504 -35.54 6.25 0.38
C LYS A 504 -35.63 5.59 -1.00
N LEU A 505 -34.51 5.10 -1.50
CA LEU A 505 -34.46 4.34 -2.75
C LEU A 505 -33.98 2.92 -2.48
N TYR A 506 -34.90 1.97 -2.62
CA TYR A 506 -34.68 0.55 -2.40
C TYR A 506 -34.47 -0.18 -3.72
N ILE A 507 -33.65 -1.23 -3.70
CA ILE A 507 -33.43 -2.13 -4.82
C ILE A 507 -33.67 -3.55 -4.36
N TYR A 508 -34.50 -4.29 -5.09
CA TYR A 508 -34.94 -5.65 -4.77
C TYR A 508 -34.59 -6.64 -5.88
N THR A 509 -34.30 -7.88 -5.47
CA THR A 509 -34.20 -9.03 -6.38
C THR A 509 -35.59 -9.48 -6.84
N LEU A 510 -35.66 -10.32 -7.87
CA LEU A 510 -36.92 -10.92 -8.35
C LEU A 510 -37.67 -11.72 -7.26
N LYS A 511 -36.94 -12.22 -6.24
CA LYS A 511 -37.51 -12.95 -5.09
C LYS A 511 -38.06 -12.01 -4.00
N GLY A 512 -37.94 -10.69 -4.18
CA GLY A 512 -38.36 -9.69 -3.19
C GLY A 512 -37.33 -9.45 -2.07
N GLU A 513 -36.12 -9.99 -2.19
CA GLU A 513 -35.05 -9.75 -1.21
C GLU A 513 -34.47 -8.35 -1.44
N LEU A 514 -34.26 -7.60 -0.36
CA LEU A 514 -33.63 -6.28 -0.42
C LEU A 514 -32.15 -6.44 -0.79
N TYR A 515 -31.77 -5.96 -1.97
CA TYR A 515 -30.39 -5.92 -2.43
C TYR A 515 -29.67 -4.69 -1.89
N ASP A 516 -30.31 -3.52 -1.94
CA ASP A 516 -29.66 -2.25 -1.59
C ASP A 516 -30.61 -1.15 -1.12
N LEU A 517 -30.10 -0.23 -0.29
CA LEU A 517 -30.73 1.02 0.12
C LEU A 517 -29.68 2.13 -0.04
N ARG A 518 -29.85 3.01 -1.02
CA ARG A 518 -28.77 3.91 -1.47
C ARG A 518 -29.06 5.39 -1.35
N VAL A 519 -30.33 5.75 -1.32
CA VAL A 519 -30.78 7.07 -0.89
C VAL A 519 -31.53 6.85 0.42
N ASN A 520 -31.18 7.61 1.46
CA ASN A 520 -31.82 7.56 2.77
C ASN A 520 -31.56 8.88 3.50
N GLU A 521 -32.05 9.97 2.94
CA GLU A 521 -31.76 11.34 3.37
C GLU A 521 -32.89 12.29 3.00
N GLU A 522 -32.82 13.52 3.49
CA GLU A 522 -33.76 14.58 3.13
C GLU A 522 -33.28 15.36 1.90
N GLN A 523 -34.17 15.59 0.95
CA GLN A 523 -33.88 16.21 -0.34
C GLN A 523 -34.87 17.35 -0.66
N GLN A 524 -34.39 18.37 -1.35
CA GLN A 524 -35.17 19.55 -1.77
C GLN A 524 -36.08 19.23 -2.97
N PRO A 525 -37.06 20.09 -3.32
CA PRO A 525 -37.83 19.91 -4.56
C PRO A 525 -36.89 19.91 -5.77
N GLY A 526 -37.05 18.97 -6.69
CA GLY A 526 -36.16 18.83 -7.84
C GLY A 526 -36.19 17.48 -8.52
N GLU A 527 -35.44 17.35 -9.61
CA GLU A 527 -35.19 16.08 -10.29
C GLU A 527 -33.86 15.48 -9.81
N TYR A 528 -33.89 14.19 -9.51
CA TYR A 528 -32.77 13.44 -8.97
C TYR A 528 -32.45 12.24 -9.85
N ARG A 529 -31.16 11.93 -9.96
CA ARG A 529 -30.62 10.88 -10.81
C ARG A 529 -29.65 10.04 -10.01
N TYR A 530 -29.99 8.77 -9.81
CA TYR A 530 -29.17 7.82 -9.08
C TYR A 530 -28.54 6.82 -10.05
N LEU A 531 -27.21 6.85 -10.18
CA LEU A 531 -26.46 5.87 -10.97
C LEU A 531 -26.40 4.54 -10.22
N PHE A 532 -27.06 3.52 -10.76
CA PHE A 532 -27.01 2.17 -10.23
C PHE A 532 -25.92 1.36 -10.94
N ASN A 533 -24.97 0.86 -10.14
CA ASN A 533 -23.93 -0.07 -10.57
C ASN A 533 -23.89 -1.29 -9.62
N PRO A 534 -24.23 -2.50 -10.10
CA PRO A 534 -24.29 -3.69 -9.27
C PRO A 534 -22.91 -4.20 -8.80
N LYS A 535 -21.80 -3.61 -9.29
CA LYS A 535 -20.43 -4.01 -8.90
C LYS A 535 -19.86 -3.24 -7.70
N GLU A 536 -20.54 -2.20 -7.22
CA GLU A 536 -20.01 -1.31 -6.18
C GLU A 536 -20.20 -1.81 -4.74
N LYS A 537 -20.88 -2.95 -4.52
CA LYS A 537 -21.08 -3.51 -3.19
C LYS A 537 -20.06 -4.63 -2.91
N GLY A 538 -18.99 -4.31 -2.20
CA GLY A 538 -17.85 -5.20 -1.86
C GLY A 538 -18.17 -6.40 -0.95
N THR A 539 -19.42 -6.86 -0.87
CA THR A 539 -19.81 -8.01 -0.03
C THR A 539 -20.73 -9.02 -0.72
N MET A 540 -21.05 -8.88 -2.01
CA MET A 540 -21.70 -9.96 -2.75
C MET A 540 -21.49 -9.84 -4.26
N SER A 541 -20.89 -10.88 -4.83
CA SER A 541 -20.59 -11.12 -6.25
C SER A 541 -21.72 -10.73 -7.21
N ASP A 542 -21.33 -10.10 -8.33
CA ASP A 542 -22.06 -9.88 -9.59
C ASP A 542 -23.54 -10.31 -9.62
N LEU A 543 -24.47 -9.34 -9.61
CA LEU A 543 -25.88 -9.61 -9.93
C LEU A 543 -26.00 -10.44 -11.23
N ALA A 544 -26.81 -11.49 -11.21
CA ALA A 544 -27.08 -12.30 -12.39
C ALA A 544 -27.88 -11.51 -13.44
N SER A 545 -27.73 -11.82 -14.74
CA SER A 545 -28.62 -11.26 -15.76
C SER A 545 -30.07 -11.59 -15.39
N GLY A 546 -30.95 -10.59 -15.40
CA GLY A 546 -32.31 -10.79 -14.92
C GLY A 546 -33.04 -9.50 -14.57
N ALA A 547 -34.30 -9.68 -14.16
CA ALA A 547 -35.17 -8.58 -13.74
C ALA A 547 -34.94 -8.23 -12.26
N TYR A 548 -34.86 -6.93 -11.99
CA TYR A 548 -34.76 -6.35 -10.66
C TYR A 548 -35.83 -5.26 -10.52
N PHE A 549 -36.21 -4.97 -9.28
CA PHE A 549 -37.17 -3.91 -8.97
C PHE A 549 -36.51 -2.84 -8.13
N TYR A 550 -36.93 -1.60 -8.30
CA TYR A 550 -36.56 -0.50 -7.41
C TYR A 550 -37.81 0.18 -6.91
N MET A 551 -37.76 0.68 -5.68
CA MET A 551 -38.86 1.38 -5.03
C MET A 551 -38.37 2.70 -4.48
N LEU A 552 -39.03 3.78 -4.89
CA LEU A 552 -38.90 5.09 -4.28
C LEU A 552 -39.94 5.22 -3.17
N GLU A 553 -39.51 5.52 -1.96
CA GLU A 553 -40.37 5.95 -0.86
C GLU A 553 -40.02 7.41 -0.53
N THR A 554 -41.02 8.30 -0.54
CA THR A 554 -40.83 9.70 -0.16
C THR A 554 -41.80 10.08 0.94
N LYS A 555 -41.34 10.84 1.93
CA LYS A 555 -42.20 11.49 2.94
C LYS A 555 -42.06 13.00 2.80
N GLY A 556 -43.11 13.66 2.33
CA GLY A 556 -43.14 15.12 2.20
C GLY A 556 -43.00 15.81 3.56
N SER A 557 -42.08 16.76 3.66
CA SER A 557 -41.79 17.49 4.90
C SER A 557 -42.87 18.53 5.23
N GLU A 558 -43.57 19.04 4.20
CA GLU A 558 -44.66 20.02 4.36
C GLU A 558 -46.02 19.33 4.51
N THR A 559 -46.31 18.33 3.68
CA THR A 559 -47.62 17.64 3.69
C THR A 559 -47.67 16.45 4.65
N GLY A 560 -46.53 15.94 5.11
CA GLY A 560 -46.42 14.69 5.87
C GLY A 560 -46.77 13.43 5.07
N LYS A 561 -47.10 13.56 3.78
CA LYS A 561 -47.62 12.48 2.93
C LYS A 561 -46.51 11.51 2.57
N ILE A 562 -46.76 10.22 2.78
CA ILE A 562 -45.88 9.14 2.32
C ILE A 562 -46.36 8.66 0.96
N MET A 563 -45.44 8.61 -0.01
CA MET A 563 -45.65 8.05 -1.34
C MET A 563 -44.68 6.90 -1.55
N ARG A 564 -45.15 5.85 -2.25
CA ARG A 564 -44.30 4.78 -2.77
C ARG A 564 -44.56 4.61 -4.25
N ASP A 565 -43.48 4.53 -5.02
CA ASP A 565 -43.52 4.28 -6.46
C ASP A 565 -42.50 3.19 -6.79
N THR A 566 -42.79 2.35 -7.78
CA THR A 566 -41.96 1.19 -8.12
C THR A 566 -41.63 1.13 -9.61
N GLY A 567 -40.40 0.72 -9.92
CA GLY A 567 -39.94 0.51 -11.28
C GLY A 567 -39.23 -0.84 -11.45
N LYS A 568 -39.09 -1.27 -12.71
CA LYS A 568 -38.44 -2.52 -13.10
C LYS A 568 -37.24 -2.21 -13.98
N MET A 569 -36.11 -2.86 -13.71
CA MET A 569 -34.90 -2.78 -14.52
C MET A 569 -34.43 -4.18 -14.95
N LEU A 570 -33.83 -4.29 -16.13
CA LEU A 570 -33.34 -5.54 -16.70
C LEU A 570 -31.82 -5.47 -16.91
N LEU A 571 -31.07 -6.24 -16.12
CA LEU A 571 -29.62 -6.38 -16.27
C LEU A 571 -29.31 -7.42 -17.36
N MET A 572 -28.47 -7.06 -18.32
CA MET A 572 -27.87 -7.99 -19.29
C MET A 572 -26.36 -8.06 -19.06
N LYS A 573 -25.80 -9.27 -19.06
CA LYS A 573 -24.35 -9.50 -19.05
C LYS A 573 -23.82 -9.61 -20.46
#